data_AF-A0A944KPL1-F1
#
_entry.id   AF-A0A944KPL1-F1
#
_cell.length_a   1.000
_cell.length_b   1.000
_cell.length_c   1.000
_cell.angle_alpha   90.00
_cell.angle_beta   90.00
_cell.angle_gamma   90.00
#
_symmetry.space_group_name_H-M   'P 1'
#
loop_
_entity.id
_entity.type
_entity.pdbx_description
1 polymer ?
#
loop_
_entity_poly.entity_id
_entity_poly.type
_entity_poly.pdbx_seq_one_letter_code
_entity_poly.pdbx_strand_id
1 'polypeptide(L)'
;MAVDVSVADLSARLWDERAALAELAGVVDRPDDATVVLDRLQRLRLERDVLVAGVLEQWGAGVDGVGLDALDAAAAFPGALPVPWDLLLPEHVVALRGAAAAVDAAGPPGAVRDRWHRFARSAGYGVG
;
A
#
# COMPACT_ATOMS: atom_id res chain seq x y z
N MET A 1 19.79 17.70 4.18
CA MET A 1 19.03 17.33 5.39
C MET A 1 18.46 15.96 5.10
N ALA A 2 19.01 14.91 5.70
CA ALA A 2 18.47 13.56 5.50
C ALA A 2 17.06 13.55 6.08
N VAL A 3 16.07 13.18 5.27
CA VAL A 3 14.74 12.86 5.81
C VAL A 3 14.97 11.63 6.68
N ASP A 4 14.75 11.76 7.98
CA ASP A 4 14.80 10.63 8.90
C ASP A 4 13.57 9.76 8.61
N VAL A 5 13.70 8.88 7.62
CA VAL A 5 12.64 7.96 7.21
C VAL A 5 12.58 6.87 8.26
N SER A 6 11.60 6.94 9.17
CA SER A 6 11.46 5.90 10.18
C SER A 6 10.64 4.73 9.67
N VAL A 7 11.06 3.53 10.02
CA VAL A 7 10.30 2.31 9.85
C VAL A 7 8.92 2.39 10.56
N ALA A 8 8.83 3.16 11.65
CA ALA A 8 7.55 3.44 12.32
C ALA A 8 6.61 4.29 11.44
N ASP A 9 7.15 5.23 10.67
CA ASP A 9 6.37 6.04 9.73
C ASP A 9 5.83 5.17 8.58
N LEU A 10 6.64 4.21 8.10
CA LEU A 10 6.18 3.22 7.14
C LEU A 10 5.03 2.38 7.73
N SER A 11 5.17 1.89 8.98
CA SER A 11 4.09 1.17 9.67
C SER A 11 2.78 1.96 9.70
N ALA A 12 2.86 3.21 10.18
CA ALA A 12 1.71 4.10 10.28
C ALA A 12 1.08 4.34 8.91
N ARG A 13 1.91 4.54 7.88
CA ARG A 13 1.42 4.78 6.52
C ARG A 13 0.69 3.58 5.93
N LEU A 14 1.20 2.37 6.16
CA LEU A 14 0.54 1.12 5.72
C LEU A 14 -0.81 0.93 6.42
N TRP A 15 -0.93 1.30 7.71
CA TRP A 15 -2.21 1.30 8.42
C TRP A 15 -3.20 2.34 7.89
N ASP A 16 -2.73 3.57 7.63
CA ASP A 16 -3.55 4.62 7.04
C ASP A 16 -4.09 4.23 5.66
N GLU A 17 -3.24 3.62 4.83
CA GLU A 17 -3.62 3.13 3.50
C GLU A 17 -4.66 2.01 3.61
N ARG A 18 -4.48 1.05 4.53
CA ARG A 18 -5.48 0.01 4.81
C ARG A 18 -6.81 0.61 5.25
N ALA A 19 -6.79 1.59 6.15
CA ALA A 19 -8.00 2.24 6.62
C ALA A 19 -8.74 2.97 5.49
N ALA A 20 -8.01 3.65 4.60
CA ALA A 20 -8.57 4.31 3.43
C ALA A 20 -9.13 3.31 2.40
N LEU A 21 -8.52 2.13 2.24
CA LEU A 21 -9.08 1.05 1.40
C LEU A 21 -10.41 0.52 1.97
N ALA A 22 -10.48 0.31 3.29
CA ALA A 22 -11.72 -0.10 3.94
C ALA A 22 -12.81 0.98 3.86
N GLU A 23 -12.43 2.25 4.00
CA GLU A 23 -13.32 3.39 3.78
C GLU A 23 -13.84 3.39 2.34
N LEU A 24 -12.96 3.22 1.35
CA LEU A 24 -13.34 3.16 -0.07
C LEU A 24 -14.39 2.08 -0.31
N ALA A 25 -14.16 0.86 0.20
CA ALA A 25 -15.09 -0.25 0.08
C ALA A 25 -16.49 0.08 0.64
N GLY A 26 -16.58 0.87 1.71
CA GLY A 26 -17.83 1.31 2.30
C GLY A 26 -18.52 2.50 1.59
N VAL A 27 -17.85 3.13 0.63
CA VAL A 27 -18.37 4.31 -0.08
C VAL A 27 -18.44 4.15 -1.60
N VAL A 28 -18.15 2.96 -2.15
CA VAL A 28 -18.05 2.74 -3.61
C VAL A 28 -19.28 3.19 -4.41
N ASP A 29 -20.49 3.09 -3.83
CA ASP A 29 -21.75 3.49 -4.47
C ASP A 29 -22.01 5.01 -4.42
N ARG A 30 -21.15 5.78 -3.74
CA ARG A 30 -21.22 7.24 -3.61
C ARG A 30 -20.05 7.85 -4.37
N PRO A 31 -20.22 8.23 -5.65
CA PRO A 31 -19.10 8.54 -6.54
C PRO A 31 -18.26 9.74 -6.09
N ASP A 32 -18.87 10.75 -5.49
CA ASP A 32 -18.16 11.92 -4.97
C ASP A 32 -17.28 11.55 -3.76
N ASP A 33 -17.83 10.77 -2.82
CA ASP A 33 -17.08 10.29 -1.65
C ASP A 33 -15.97 9.32 -2.05
N ALA A 34 -16.26 8.37 -2.95
CA ALA A 34 -15.27 7.44 -3.49
C ALA A 34 -14.13 8.18 -4.20
N THR A 35 -14.43 9.27 -4.90
CA THR A 35 -13.42 10.12 -5.55
C THR A 35 -12.47 10.74 -4.53
N VAL A 36 -13.00 11.30 -3.44
CA VAL A 36 -12.19 11.89 -2.35
C VAL A 36 -11.30 10.84 -1.71
N VAL A 37 -11.83 9.64 -1.45
CA VAL A 37 -11.03 8.55 -0.85
C VAL A 37 -9.96 8.05 -1.83
N LEU A 38 -10.26 7.98 -3.13
CA LEU A 38 -9.27 7.62 -4.16
C LEU A 38 -8.14 8.66 -4.29
N ASP A 39 -8.45 9.95 -4.19
CA ASP A 39 -7.43 11.01 -4.16
C ASP A 39 -6.52 10.86 -2.93
N ARG A 40 -7.12 10.58 -1.76
CA ARG A 40 -6.39 10.32 -0.53
C ARG A 40 -5.51 9.07 -0.66
N LEU A 41 -6.02 7.97 -1.20
CA LEU A 41 -5.26 6.74 -1.45
C LEU A 41 -4.09 6.98 -2.39
N GLN A 42 -4.27 7.79 -3.43
CA GLN A 42 -3.20 8.14 -4.35
C GLN A 42 -2.06 8.89 -3.65
N ARG A 43 -2.39 9.82 -2.75
CA ARG A 43 -1.39 10.50 -1.91
C ARG A 43 -0.69 9.54 -0.96
N LEU A 44 -1.46 8.68 -0.26
CA LEU A 44 -0.91 7.70 0.68
C LEU A 44 0.06 6.73 0.00
N ARG A 45 -0.26 6.26 -1.21
CA ARG A 45 0.62 5.41 -2.00
C ARG A 45 1.94 6.10 -2.34
N LEU A 46 1.94 7.38 -2.69
CA LEU A 46 3.16 8.11 -3.01
C LEU A 46 4.04 8.29 -1.77
N GLU A 47 3.42 8.64 -0.64
CA GLU A 47 4.12 8.76 0.65
C GLU A 47 4.71 7.42 1.09
N ARG A 48 3.94 6.34 0.97
CA ARG A 48 4.41 4.98 1.22
C ARG A 48 5.62 4.65 0.36
N ASP A 49 5.56 4.86 -0.95
CA ASP A 49 6.65 4.47 -1.85
C ASP A 49 7.97 5.20 -1.52
N VAL A 50 7.90 6.46 -1.09
CA VAL A 50 9.06 7.20 -0.59
C VAL A 50 9.62 6.58 0.69
N LEU A 51 8.73 6.22 1.63
CA LEU A 51 9.13 5.56 2.88
C LEU A 51 9.73 4.18 2.63
N VAL A 52 9.14 3.39 1.72
CA VAL A 52 9.64 2.08 1.31
C VAL A 52 11.04 2.20 0.76
N ALA A 53 11.29 3.14 -0.16
CA ALA A 53 12.62 3.34 -0.72
C ALA A 53 13.66 3.65 0.37
N GLY A 54 13.35 4.56 1.30
CA GLY A 54 14.27 4.91 2.39
C GLY A 54 14.48 3.77 3.39
N VAL A 55 13.44 3.01 3.71
CA VAL A 55 13.53 1.86 4.63
C VAL A 55 14.33 0.71 4.02
N LEU A 56 14.11 0.39 2.74
CA LEU A 56 14.86 -0.67 2.05
C LEU A 56 16.34 -0.30 1.91
N GLU A 57 16.67 0.97 1.65
CA GLU A 57 18.04 1.47 1.68
C GLU A 57 18.68 1.30 3.05
N GLN A 58 17.97 1.65 4.13
CA GLN A 58 18.45 1.45 5.52
C GLN A 58 18.69 -0.02 5.87
N TRP A 59 17.86 -0.92 5.34
CA TRP A 59 18.03 -2.36 5.55
C TRP A 59 19.11 -2.98 4.64
N GLY A 60 19.70 -2.21 3.72
CA GLY A 60 20.65 -2.72 2.73
C GLY A 60 20.02 -3.71 1.76
N ALA A 61 18.69 -3.70 1.66
CA ALA A 61 17.93 -4.54 0.75
C ALA A 61 18.03 -3.91 -0.64
N GLY A 62 19.04 -4.33 -1.42
CA GLY A 62 19.27 -3.92 -2.80
C GLY A 62 18.23 -4.49 -3.76
N VAL A 63 16.96 -4.26 -3.48
CA VAL A 63 15.82 -4.77 -4.26
C VAL A 63 15.50 -3.83 -5.40
N ASP A 64 15.57 -4.35 -6.62
CA ASP A 64 15.05 -3.68 -7.80
C ASP A 64 13.53 -3.77 -7.79
N GLY A 65 12.85 -2.65 -7.49
CA GLY A 65 11.40 -2.57 -7.43
C GLY A 65 10.89 -1.28 -6.81
N VAL A 66 9.57 -1.06 -6.84
CA VAL A 66 8.92 0.08 -6.18
C VAL A 66 7.66 -0.37 -5.44
N GLY A 67 7.33 0.32 -4.34
CA GLY A 67 6.08 0.11 -3.60
C GLY A 67 5.95 -1.29 -2.99
N LEU A 68 4.77 -1.90 -3.08
CA LEU A 68 4.49 -3.18 -2.42
C LEU A 68 5.30 -4.35 -2.97
N ASP A 69 5.57 -4.38 -4.27
CA ASP A 69 6.35 -5.46 -4.89
C ASP A 69 7.80 -5.47 -4.35
N ALA A 70 8.35 -4.29 -4.05
CA ALA A 70 9.67 -4.18 -3.42
C ALA A 70 9.67 -4.68 -1.97
N LEU A 71 8.58 -4.47 -1.23
CA LEU A 71 8.41 -4.99 0.12
C LEU A 71 8.27 -6.52 0.13
N ASP A 72 7.52 -7.09 -0.82
CA ASP A 72 7.45 -8.55 -0.98
C ASP A 72 8.81 -9.14 -1.31
N ALA A 73 9.53 -8.52 -2.26
CA ALA A 73 10.85 -8.99 -2.63
C ALA A 73 11.80 -8.93 -1.42
N ALA A 74 11.76 -7.87 -0.61
CA ALA A 74 12.53 -7.78 0.62
C ALA A 74 12.13 -8.85 1.66
N ALA A 75 10.83 -9.10 1.85
CA ALA A 75 10.33 -10.12 2.76
C ALA A 75 10.67 -11.55 2.33
N ALA A 76 10.86 -11.79 1.03
CA ALA A 76 11.21 -13.09 0.49
C ALA A 76 12.68 -13.49 0.74
N PHE A 77 13.57 -12.54 1.10
CA PHE A 77 14.97 -12.82 1.39
C PHE A 77 15.19 -13.10 2.89
N PRO A 78 15.56 -14.32 3.30
CA PRO A 78 15.79 -14.66 4.70
C PRO A 78 16.88 -13.79 5.33
N GLY A 79 16.56 -13.13 6.45
CA GLY A 79 17.49 -12.24 7.16
C GLY A 79 17.67 -10.85 6.56
N ALA A 80 16.93 -10.50 5.50
CA ALA A 80 16.97 -9.16 4.91
C ALA A 80 16.20 -8.10 5.73
N LEU A 81 15.25 -8.54 6.55
CA LEU A 81 14.44 -7.66 7.39
C LEU A 81 14.92 -7.73 8.86
N PRO A 82 15.12 -6.60 9.54
CA PRO A 82 15.43 -6.60 10.96
C PRO A 82 14.19 -7.00 11.77
N VAL A 83 14.39 -7.64 12.92
CA VAL A 83 13.30 -7.89 13.88
C VAL A 83 12.74 -6.55 14.38
N PRO A 84 11.40 -6.39 14.51
CA PRO A 84 10.33 -7.39 14.30
C PRO A 84 9.72 -7.39 12.88
N TRP A 85 10.35 -6.73 11.92
CA TRP A 85 9.80 -6.50 10.58
C TRP A 85 9.78 -7.72 9.68
N ASP A 86 10.62 -8.70 9.98
CA ASP A 86 10.55 -10.05 9.42
C ASP A 86 9.18 -10.70 9.60
N LEU A 87 8.51 -10.42 10.73
CA LEU A 87 7.16 -10.92 11.03
C LEU A 87 6.05 -9.92 10.68
N LEU A 88 6.27 -8.62 10.92
CA LEU A 88 5.22 -7.62 10.77
C LEU A 88 4.98 -7.19 9.31
N LEU A 89 6.03 -7.11 8.49
CA LEU A 89 5.89 -6.64 7.11
C LEU A 89 4.99 -7.54 6.26
N PRO A 90 5.14 -8.89 6.28
CA PRO A 90 4.24 -9.76 5.53
C PRO A 90 2.77 -9.58 5.92
N GLU A 91 2.47 -9.45 7.22
CA GLU A 91 1.11 -9.21 7.73
C GLU A 91 0.53 -7.90 7.20
N HIS A 92 1.33 -6.83 7.16
CA HIS A 92 0.92 -5.56 6.56
C HIS A 92 0.58 -5.70 5.07
N VAL A 93 1.39 -6.42 4.30
CA VAL A 93 1.16 -6.60 2.85
C VAL A 93 -0.10 -7.44 2.61
N VAL A 94 -0.28 -8.54 3.36
CA VAL A 94 -1.50 -9.36 3.31
C VAL A 94 -2.73 -8.54 3.68
N ALA A 95 -2.64 -7.72 4.73
CA ALA A 95 -3.69 -6.83 5.19
C ALA A 95 -4.12 -5.81 4.13
N LEU A 96 -3.17 -5.20 3.41
CA LEU A 96 -3.45 -4.24 2.34
C LEU A 96 -4.11 -4.92 1.14
N ARG A 97 -3.59 -6.08 0.71
CA ARG A 97 -4.18 -6.87 -0.38
C ARG A 97 -5.60 -7.32 -0.06
N GLY A 98 -5.85 -7.76 1.18
CA GLY A 98 -7.19 -8.12 1.63
C GLY A 98 -8.16 -6.94 1.61
N ALA A 99 -7.69 -5.73 1.99
CA ALA A 99 -8.51 -4.53 1.92
C ALA A 99 -8.78 -4.09 0.47
N ALA A 100 -7.80 -4.20 -0.42
CA ALA A 100 -8.00 -3.93 -1.85
C ALA A 100 -9.00 -4.91 -2.48
N ALA A 101 -8.88 -6.21 -2.17
CA ALA A 101 -9.84 -7.22 -2.61
C ALA A 101 -11.26 -6.96 -2.11
N ALA A 102 -11.42 -6.35 -0.92
CA ALA A 102 -12.73 -5.94 -0.41
C ALA A 102 -13.34 -4.80 -1.23
N VAL A 103 -12.53 -3.89 -1.78
CA VAL A 103 -13.01 -2.87 -2.73
C VAL A 103 -13.50 -3.53 -4.02
N ASP A 104 -12.76 -4.51 -4.56
CA ASP A 104 -13.20 -5.25 -5.75
C ASP A 104 -14.50 -6.03 -5.50
N ALA A 105 -14.61 -6.68 -4.33
CA ALA A 105 -15.82 -7.40 -3.93
C ALA A 105 -17.04 -6.48 -3.75
N ALA A 106 -16.81 -5.24 -3.30
CA ALA A 106 -17.86 -4.23 -3.23
C ALA A 106 -18.34 -3.77 -4.62
N GLY A 107 -17.53 -3.99 -5.67
CA GLY A 107 -17.91 -3.83 -7.07
C GLY A 107 -18.22 -2.38 -7.47
N PRO A 108 -17.23 -1.46 -7.45
CA PRO A 108 -17.48 -0.06 -7.72
C PRO A 108 -18.16 0.15 -9.09
N PRO A 109 -19.13 1.06 -9.21
CA PRO A 109 -19.83 1.30 -10.47
C PRO A 109 -19.07 2.27 -11.38
N GLY A 110 -19.25 2.11 -12.69
CA GLY A 110 -18.88 3.08 -13.72
C GLY A 110 -17.46 3.63 -13.60
N ALA A 111 -17.33 4.95 -13.62
CA ALA A 111 -16.04 5.64 -13.60
C ALA A 111 -15.20 5.39 -12.33
N VAL A 112 -15.85 5.12 -11.19
CA VAL A 112 -15.14 4.77 -9.95
C VAL A 112 -14.40 3.45 -10.13
N ARG A 113 -15.03 2.47 -10.80
CA ARG A 113 -14.42 1.18 -11.14
C ARG A 113 -13.16 1.34 -11.98
N ASP A 114 -13.28 2.10 -13.07
CA ASP A 114 -12.18 2.29 -14.02
C ASP A 114 -10.99 2.98 -13.36
N ARG A 115 -11.29 3.96 -12.49
CA ARG A 115 -10.30 4.67 -11.70
C ARG A 115 -9.65 3.75 -10.66
N TRP A 116 -10.45 3.00 -9.92
CA TRP A 116 -9.98 2.04 -8.93
C TRP A 116 -9.05 1.01 -9.57
N HIS A 117 -9.46 0.32 -10.63
CA HIS A 117 -8.63 -0.70 -11.27
C HIS A 117 -7.31 -0.14 -11.82
N ARG A 118 -7.33 1.09 -12.37
CA ARG A 118 -6.09 1.75 -12.81
C ARG A 118 -5.15 2.01 -11.64
N PHE A 119 -5.69 2.56 -10.55
CA PHE A 119 -4.94 2.82 -9.33
C PHE A 119 -4.38 1.54 -8.73
N ALA A 120 -5.22 0.52 -8.54
CA ALA A 120 -4.87 -0.71 -7.86
C ALA A 120 -3.79 -1.51 -8.60
N ARG A 121 -3.84 -1.53 -9.94
CA ARG A 121 -2.74 -2.07 -10.76
C ARG A 121 -1.43 -1.31 -10.54
N SER A 122 -1.48 0.02 -10.53
CA SER A 122 -0.27 0.85 -10.32
C SER A 122 0.29 0.78 -8.90
N ALA A 123 -0.54 0.41 -7.91
CA ALA A 123 -0.17 0.37 -6.51
C ALA A 123 0.43 -0.97 -6.06
N GLY A 124 0.39 -2.01 -6.92
CA GLY A 124 0.89 -3.35 -6.63
C GLY A 124 -0.07 -4.22 -5.82
N TYR A 125 -1.37 -3.90 -5.78
CA TYR A 125 -2.34 -4.66 -5.00
C TYR A 125 -2.68 -6.04 -5.59
N GLY A 126 -2.22 -6.35 -6.80
CA GLY A 126 -2.44 -7.66 -7.42
C GLY A 126 -3.91 -7.94 -7.75
N VAL A 127 -4.65 -6.92 -8.18
CA VAL A 127 -6.06 -7.06 -8.58
C VAL A 127 -6.20 -6.82 -10.08
N GLY A 128 -6.64 -7.89 -10.75
CA GLY A 128 -6.93 -7.99 -12.17
C GLY A 128 -8.24 -8.72 -12.37
#